data_AF-A0A2D4GJD1-F1
#
_entry.id   AF-A0A2D4GJD1-F1
#
_cell.length_a   1.000
_cell.length_b   1.000
_cell.length_c   1.000
_cell.angle_alpha   90.00
_cell.angle_beta   90.00
_cell.angle_gamma   90.00
#
_symmetry.space_group_name_H-M   'P 1'
#
loop_
_entity.id
_entity.type
_entity.pdbx_description
1 polymer ?
#
loop_
_entity_poly.entity_id
_entity_poly.type
_entity_poly.pdbx_seq_one_letter_code
_entity_poly.pdbx_strand_id
1 'polypeptide(L)'
;DEVDMEEYKKWHEDYSLFRKVSIYLLTGLELYQKSQYCEALTYLVYAYETNTILQAKGASRGADSSLIALYRRKCLLRLNDAAAALFESHDGKEVDEGVSVLNELVIPSMHLM
;
A
#
# COMPACT_ATOMS: atom_id res chain seq x y z
N ASP A 1 -6.52 39.76 14.97
CA ASP A 1 -6.96 38.39 15.27
C ASP A 1 -5.75 37.53 15.59
N GLU A 2 -5.73 36.96 16.80
CA GLU A 2 -4.70 36.01 17.21
C GLU A 2 -4.96 34.66 16.53
N VAL A 3 -3.91 34.05 15.99
CA VAL A 3 -3.99 32.72 15.37
C VAL A 3 -4.23 31.69 16.47
N ASP A 4 -5.25 30.85 16.30
CA ASP A 4 -5.43 29.68 17.15
C ASP A 4 -4.24 28.72 16.95
N MET A 5 -3.37 28.67 17.96
CA MET A 5 -2.14 27.88 17.92
C MET A 5 -2.42 26.36 17.96
N GLU A 6 -3.56 25.92 18.50
CA GLU A 6 -3.95 24.51 18.48
C GLU A 6 -4.44 24.10 17.09
N GLU A 7 -5.26 24.94 16.46
CA GLU A 7 -5.70 24.72 15.08
C GLU A 7 -4.50 24.71 14.12
N TYR A 8 -3.59 25.66 14.28
CA TYR A 8 -2.36 25.73 13.50
C TYR A 8 -1.50 24.46 13.65
N LYS A 9 -1.39 23.93 14.88
CA LYS A 9 -0.65 22.67 15.13
C LYS A 9 -1.31 21.48 14.44
N LYS A 10 -2.65 21.36 14.49
CA LYS A 10 -3.40 20.29 13.80
C LYS A 10 -3.19 20.33 12.28
N TRP A 11 -3.15 21.53 11.69
CA TRP A 11 -2.83 21.69 10.26
C TRP A 11 -1.45 21.18 9.90
N HIS A 12 -0.43 21.46 10.73
CA HIS A 12 0.92 20.94 10.52
C HIS A 12 0.99 19.41 10.66
N GLU A 13 0.28 18.84 11.64
CA GLU A 13 0.19 17.39 11.81
C GLU A 13 -0.47 16.72 10.60
N ASP A 14 -1.58 17.28 10.10
CA ASP A 14 -2.27 16.78 8.91
C ASP A 14 -1.39 16.89 7.66
N TYR A 15 -0.68 18.00 7.49
CA TYR A 15 0.23 18.17 6.36
C TYR A 15 1.42 17.21 6.43
N SER A 16 1.97 16.98 7.63
CA SER A 16 3.02 15.98 7.84
C SER A 16 2.53 14.57 7.47
N LEU A 17 1.30 14.24 7.86
CA LEU A 17 0.67 12.97 7.52
C LEU A 17 0.44 12.83 6.00
N PHE A 18 -0.01 13.90 5.34
CA PHE A 18 -0.16 13.94 3.88
C PHE A 18 1.17 13.70 3.14
N ARG A 19 2.25 14.31 3.61
CA ARG A 19 3.60 14.05 3.07
C ARG A 19 4.00 12.58 3.24
N LYS A 20 3.66 11.98 4.38
CA LYS A 20 3.93 10.56 4.64
C LYS A 20 3.16 9.65 3.67
N VAL A 21 1.86 9.92 3.45
CA VAL A 21 1.06 9.23 2.41
C VAL A 21 1.72 9.36 1.04
N SER A 22 2.15 10.57 0.69
CA SER A 22 2.75 10.85 -0.62
C SER A 22 4.06 10.08 -0.82
N ILE A 23 4.92 10.01 0.21
CA ILE A 23 6.17 9.23 0.17
C ILE A 23 5.84 7.74 -0.02
N TYR A 24 4.92 7.18 0.77
CA TYR A 24 4.53 5.78 0.64
C TYR A 24 3.95 5.45 -0.74
N LEU A 25 3.06 6.31 -1.25
CA LEU A 25 2.48 6.13 -2.57
C LEU A 25 3.55 6.18 -3.67
N LEU A 26 4.39 7.21 -3.69
CA LEU A 26 5.43 7.36 -4.72
C LEU A 26 6.46 6.21 -4.67
N THR A 27 6.93 5.83 -3.48
CA THR A 27 7.84 4.69 -3.31
C THR A 27 7.18 3.39 -3.77
N GLY A 28 5.91 3.15 -3.41
CA GLY A 28 5.17 1.96 -3.84
C GLY A 28 5.00 1.89 -5.36
N LEU A 29 4.71 3.03 -6.01
CA LEU A 29 4.62 3.12 -7.47
C LEU A 29 5.98 2.92 -8.15
N GLU A 30 7.07 3.46 -7.59
CA GLU A 30 8.42 3.26 -8.10
C GLU A 30 8.84 1.79 -8.05
N LEU A 31 8.61 1.12 -6.92
CA LEU A 31 8.89 -0.31 -6.75
C LEU A 31 8.05 -1.17 -7.69
N TYR A 32 6.78 -0.81 -7.90
CA TYR A 32 5.93 -1.48 -8.87
C TYR A 32 6.51 -1.42 -10.29
N GLN A 33 7.02 -0.26 -10.72
CA GLN A 33 7.66 -0.11 -12.03
C GLN A 33 8.93 -0.96 -12.15
N LYS A 34 9.64 -1.20 -11.04
CA LYS A 34 10.82 -2.08 -10.97
C LYS A 34 10.47 -3.57 -10.81
N SER A 35 9.18 -3.95 -10.88
CA SER A 35 8.69 -5.31 -10.64
C SER A 35 8.99 -5.87 -9.24
N GLN A 36 9.26 -4.99 -8.26
CA GLN A 36 9.45 -5.36 -6.86
C GLN A 36 8.09 -5.41 -6.15
N TYR A 37 7.26 -6.39 -6.50
CA TYR A 37 5.84 -6.39 -6.15
C TYR A 37 5.56 -6.61 -4.66
N CYS A 38 6.43 -7.35 -3.95
CA CYS A 38 6.31 -7.55 -2.50
C CYS A 38 6.48 -6.22 -1.75
N GLU A 39 7.58 -5.51 -2.03
CA GLU A 39 7.88 -4.22 -1.41
C GLU A 39 6.90 -3.16 -1.87
N ALA A 40 6.53 -3.15 -3.15
CA ALA A 40 5.51 -2.24 -3.67
C ALA A 40 4.18 -2.40 -2.92
N LEU A 41 3.71 -3.64 -2.71
CA LEU A 41 2.47 -3.91 -1.99
C LEU A 41 2.55 -3.37 -0.55
N THR A 42 3.65 -3.61 0.16
CA THR A 42 3.87 -3.12 1.53
C THR A 42 3.75 -1.60 1.61
N TYR A 43 4.45 -0.87 0.74
CA TYR A 43 4.37 0.59 0.70
C TYR A 43 2.97 1.09 0.33
N LEU A 44 2.29 0.43 -0.60
CA LEU A 44 0.94 0.81 -1.00
C LEU A 44 -0.11 0.53 0.08
N VAL A 45 0.06 -0.53 0.89
CA VAL A 45 -0.76 -0.78 2.09
C VAL A 45 -0.58 0.34 3.11
N TYR A 46 0.67 0.75 3.40
CA TYR A 46 0.90 1.89 4.28
C TYR A 46 0.35 3.19 3.73
N ALA A 47 0.44 3.41 2.41
CA ALA A 47 -0.20 4.55 1.76
C ALA A 47 -1.72 4.51 1.98
N TYR A 48 -2.37 3.36 1.78
CA TYR A 48 -3.79 3.19 2.01
C TYR A 48 -4.20 3.49 3.45
N GLU A 49 -3.60 2.79 4.43
CA GLU A 49 -3.93 2.94 5.85
C GLU A 49 -3.72 4.37 6.35
N THR A 50 -2.63 5.00 5.91
CA THR A 50 -2.34 6.38 6.31
C THR A 50 -3.30 7.37 5.61
N ASN A 51 -3.69 7.09 4.36
CA ASN A 51 -4.61 7.94 3.60
C ASN A 51 -6.03 7.91 4.15
N THR A 52 -6.50 6.78 4.67
CA THR A 52 -7.84 6.69 5.28
C THR A 52 -7.98 7.61 6.50
N ILE A 53 -6.90 7.79 7.27
CA ILE A 53 -6.86 8.74 8.41
C ILE A 53 -7.08 10.18 7.94
N LEU A 54 -6.48 10.58 6.82
CA LEU A 54 -6.68 11.92 6.24
C LEU A 54 -8.08 12.07 5.64
N GLN A 55 -8.56 11.05 4.92
CA GLN A 55 -9.87 11.09 4.29
C GLN A 55 -11.02 11.14 5.29
N ALA A 56 -10.85 10.54 6.47
CA ALA A 56 -11.80 10.68 7.58
C ALA A 56 -11.98 12.16 8.01
N LYS A 57 -10.99 13.02 7.75
CA LYS A 57 -11.02 14.47 8.01
C LYS A 57 -11.49 15.30 6.80
N GLY A 58 -11.70 14.66 5.64
CA GLY A 58 -12.19 15.29 4.42
C GLY A 58 -11.66 14.62 3.15
N ALA A 59 -12.54 14.41 2.17
CA ALA A 59 -12.22 13.67 0.94
C ALA A 59 -11.02 14.26 0.15
N SER A 60 -10.79 15.58 0.23
CA SER A 60 -9.69 16.28 -0.46
C SER A 60 -8.41 16.40 0.36
N ARG A 61 -8.34 15.80 1.57
CA ARG A 61 -7.14 15.90 2.44
C ARG A 61 -6.08 14.83 2.13
N GLY A 62 -6.45 13.80 1.38
CA GLY A 62 -5.58 12.67 1.04
C GLY A 62 -5.27 12.60 -0.46
N ALA A 63 -4.53 11.56 -0.85
CA ALA A 63 -4.35 11.15 -2.23
C ALA A 63 -5.60 10.42 -2.77
N ASP A 64 -5.67 10.25 -4.09
CA ASP A 64 -6.75 9.50 -4.75
C ASP A 64 -6.76 8.03 -4.30
N SER A 65 -7.80 7.65 -3.56
CA SER A 65 -7.97 6.28 -3.06
C SER A 65 -8.16 5.26 -4.17
N SER A 66 -8.73 5.65 -5.31
CA SER A 66 -8.92 4.76 -6.46
C SER A 66 -7.57 4.37 -7.07
N LEU A 67 -6.63 5.32 -7.10
CA LEU A 67 -5.27 5.06 -7.57
C LEU A 67 -4.52 4.10 -6.63
N ILE A 68 -4.60 4.33 -5.31
CA ILE A 68 -3.97 3.45 -4.32
C ILE A 68 -4.57 2.03 -4.43
N ALA A 69 -5.90 1.90 -4.46
CA ALA A 69 -6.58 0.63 -4.59
C ALA A 69 -6.20 -0.12 -5.88
N LEU A 70 -6.13 0.61 -7.01
CA LEU A 70 -5.73 0.05 -8.30
C LEU A 70 -4.35 -0.60 -8.24
N TYR A 71 -3.35 0.10 -7.70
CA TYR A 71 -1.99 -0.42 -7.66
C TYR A 71 -1.80 -1.51 -6.60
N ARG A 72 -2.52 -1.47 -5.48
CA ARG A 72 -2.56 -2.60 -4.53
C ARG A 72 -3.10 -3.86 -5.19
N ARG A 73 -4.23 -3.75 -5.90
CA ARG A 73 -4.82 -4.86 -6.65
C ARG A 73 -3.87 -5.39 -7.73
N LYS A 74 -3.20 -4.50 -8.46
CA LYS A 74 -2.18 -4.91 -9.45
C LYS A 74 -1.04 -5.69 -8.81
N CYS A 75 -0.49 -5.24 -7.67
CA CYS A 75 0.55 -6.00 -6.97
C CYS A 75 0.05 -7.38 -6.54
N LEU A 76 -1.16 -7.46 -5.99
CA LEU A 76 -1.75 -8.73 -5.55
C LEU A 76 -1.92 -9.72 -6.70
N LEU A 77 -2.41 -9.26 -7.86
CA LEU A 77 -2.52 -10.11 -9.05
C LEU A 77 -1.15 -10.63 -9.48
N ARG A 78 -0.12 -9.78 -9.51
CA ARG A 78 1.23 -10.18 -9.92
C ARG A 78 1.86 -11.18 -8.94
N LEU A 79 1.65 -10.99 -7.64
CA LEU A 79 2.13 -11.92 -6.61
C LEU A 79 1.38 -13.25 -6.66
N ASN A 80 0.06 -13.22 -6.90
CA ASN A 80 -0.74 -14.43 -7.06
C ASN A 80 -0.32 -15.24 -8.29
N ASP A 81 -0.08 -14.57 -9.42
CA ASP A 81 0.41 -15.21 -10.65
C ASP A 81 1.81 -15.83 -10.42
N ALA A 82 2.69 -15.15 -9.68
CA ALA A 82 4.01 -15.67 -9.34
C ALA A 82 3.91 -16.90 -8.40
N ALA A 83 3.05 -16.85 -7.39
CA ALA A 83 2.81 -18.00 -6.50
C ALA A 83 2.21 -19.19 -7.27
N ALA A 84 1.30 -18.94 -8.21
CA ALA A 84 0.74 -19.98 -9.07
C ALA A 84 1.83 -20.68 -9.89
N ALA A 85 2.74 -19.91 -10.50
CA ALA A 85 3.87 -20.47 -11.25
C ALA A 85 4.81 -21.31 -10.38
N LEU A 86 5.05 -20.89 -9.13
CA LEU A 86 5.83 -21.64 -8.15
C LEU A 86 5.14 -22.98 -7.77
N PHE A 87 3.80 -23.02 -7.70
CA PHE A 87 3.08 -24.27 -7.46
C PHE A 87 3.13 -25.25 -8.64
N GLU A 88 3.18 -24.72 -9.86
CA GLU A 88 3.23 -25.52 -11.10
C GLU A 88 4.61 -26.13 -11.38
N SER A 89 5.66 -25.72 -10.66
CA SER A 89 7.01 -26.22 -10.90
C SER A 89 7.26 -27.64 -10.41
N HIS A 90 6.42 -28.14 -9.50
CA HIS A 90 6.55 -29.43 -8.82
C HIS A 90 7.86 -29.61 -8.03
N ASP A 91 8.63 -28.54 -7.81
CA ASP A 91 9.78 -28.53 -6.90
C ASP A 91 9.34 -28.17 -5.48
N GLY A 92 9.70 -28.99 -4.49
CA GLY A 92 9.25 -28.82 -3.11
C GLY A 92 9.64 -27.47 -2.49
N LYS A 93 10.81 -26.91 -2.84
CA LYS A 93 11.26 -25.63 -2.28
C LYS A 93 10.52 -24.45 -2.92
N GLU A 94 10.30 -24.51 -4.23
CA GLU A 94 9.55 -23.49 -4.94
C GLU A 94 8.08 -23.48 -4.50
N VAL A 95 7.49 -24.66 -4.28
CA VAL A 95 6.14 -24.78 -3.70
C VAL A 95 6.08 -24.14 -2.31
N ASP A 96 7.06 -24.40 -1.43
CA ASP A 96 7.12 -23.77 -0.10
C ASP A 96 7.24 -22.24 -0.18
N GLU A 97 8.00 -21.72 -1.15
CA GLU A 97 8.09 -20.28 -1.42
C GLU A 97 6.73 -19.69 -1.85
N GLY A 98 6.02 -20.38 -2.75
CA GLY A 98 4.67 -20.00 -3.16
C GLY A 98 3.69 -19.96 -1.97
N VAL A 99 3.79 -20.92 -1.05
CA VAL A 99 2.99 -20.94 0.18
C VAL A 99 3.29 -19.73 1.07
N SER A 100 4.57 -19.37 1.23
CA SER A 100 4.98 -18.18 2.00
C SER A 100 4.42 -16.90 1.39
N VAL A 101 4.54 -16.70 0.06
CA VAL A 101 3.99 -15.54 -0.64
C VAL A 101 2.48 -15.41 -0.41
N LEU A 102 1.73 -16.51 -0.48
CA LEU A 102 0.29 -16.47 -0.23
C LEU A 102 -0.03 -16.13 1.23
N ASN A 103 0.60 -16.80 2.19
CA ASN A 103 0.28 -16.66 3.61
C ASN A 103 0.72 -15.32 4.20
N GLU A 104 1.84 -14.77 3.74
CA GLU A 104 2.43 -13.56 4.30
C GLU A 104 1.96 -12.30 3.59
N LEU A 105 1.65 -12.36 2.29
CA LEU A 105 1.34 -11.18 1.49
C LEU A 105 -0.07 -11.20 0.92
N VAL A 106 -0.46 -12.24 0.18
CA VAL A 106 -1.73 -12.24 -0.57
C VAL A 106 -2.92 -12.33 0.37
N ILE A 107 -3.00 -13.37 1.20
CA ILE A 107 -4.14 -13.62 2.10
C ILE A 107 -4.33 -12.46 3.08
N PRO A 108 -3.28 -11.97 3.77
CA PRO A 108 -3.42 -10.82 4.66
C PRO A 108 -3.84 -9.55 3.93
N SER A 109 -3.56 -9.40 2.64
CA SER A 109 -3.93 -8.19 1.90
C SER A 109 -5.33 -8.26 1.26
N MET A 110 -5.97 -9.43 1.23
CA MET A 110 -7.29 -9.59 0.60
C MET A 110 -8.40 -8.79 1.29
N HIS A 111 -8.37 -8.72 2.63
CA HIS A 111 -9.37 -7.98 3.40
C HIS A 111 -9.27 -6.45 3.23
N LEU A 112 -8.18 -5.98 2.62
CA LEU A 112 -7.95 -4.57 2.32
C LEU A 112 -8.23 -4.25 0.84
N MET A 113 -8.75 -5.19 0.04
CA MET A 113 -9.14 -4.96 -1.36
C MET A 113 -10.44 -4.18 -1.49
#